data_AF-A0A2E7RL24-F1
#
_entry.id   AF-A0A2E7RL24-F1
#
_cell.length_a   1.000
_cell.length_b   1.000
_cell.length_c   1.000
_cell.angle_alpha   90.00
_cell.angle_beta   90.00
_cell.angle_gamma   90.00
#
_symmetry.space_group_name_H-M   'P 1'
#
loop_
_entity.id
_entity.type
_entity.pdbx_description
1 polymer ?
#
loop_
_entity_poly.entity_id
_entity_poly.type
_entity_poly.pdbx_seq_one_letter_code
_entity_poly.pdbx_strand_id
1 'polypeptide(L)'
;MKRNLRFRAAGAYADEVAAHLGDLSLRASVLAGLRLDDGYRFCPAKAFIPHSPHHLWSDIRKTWSEYKSLLRDLNQYFLCETGILVQPIDISNRPPRQSDHLQFALLAASLLAENVHAHCALSAALIRSGHPKAAKSVLWEFNNRGFEQSSNARSRLNRNMSAVADSLGNVDEAIHYARLAVTESPENQLARASLTEALAQREVHAQ
;
A
#
# COMPACT_ATOMS: atom_id res chain seq x y z
N MET A 1 -7.64 -20.54 -31.24
CA MET A 1 -8.44 -19.37 -30.81
C MET A 1 -9.08 -19.52 -29.42
N LYS A 2 -9.84 -20.60 -29.14
CA LYS A 2 -10.51 -20.81 -27.82
C LYS A 2 -9.55 -20.91 -26.60
N ARG A 3 -8.32 -21.41 -26.80
CA ARG A 3 -7.29 -21.58 -25.77
C ARG A 3 -6.79 -20.23 -25.20
N ASN A 4 -6.51 -19.25 -26.08
CA ASN A 4 -6.10 -17.89 -25.67
C ASN A 4 -7.18 -17.12 -24.90
N LEU A 5 -8.46 -17.40 -25.17
CA LEU A 5 -9.57 -16.71 -24.53
C LEU A 5 -9.76 -17.19 -23.07
N ARG A 6 -9.57 -18.49 -22.81
CA ARG A 6 -9.60 -19.05 -21.44
C ARG A 6 -8.43 -18.55 -20.59
N PHE A 7 -7.23 -18.44 -21.17
CA PHE A 7 -6.07 -17.88 -20.48
C PHE A 7 -6.26 -16.42 -20.09
N ARG A 8 -6.81 -15.60 -21.00
CA ARG A 8 -7.11 -14.19 -20.72
C ARG A 8 -8.18 -14.05 -19.64
N ALA A 9 -9.21 -14.89 -19.66
CA ALA A 9 -10.26 -14.88 -18.63
C ALA A 9 -9.72 -15.31 -17.25
N ALA A 10 -8.87 -16.33 -17.20
CA ALA A 10 -8.27 -16.80 -15.96
C ALA A 10 -7.26 -15.79 -15.38
N GLY A 11 -6.50 -15.11 -16.25
CA GLY A 11 -5.65 -13.98 -15.87
C GLY A 11 -6.46 -12.81 -15.30
N ALA A 12 -7.51 -12.37 -16.01
CA ALA A 12 -8.37 -11.27 -15.55
C ALA A 12 -9.06 -11.59 -14.21
N TYR A 13 -9.48 -12.83 -13.99
CA TYR A 13 -10.06 -13.25 -12.71
C TYR A 13 -9.00 -13.31 -11.60
N ALA A 14 -7.78 -13.74 -11.90
CA ALA A 14 -6.67 -13.70 -10.94
C ALA A 14 -6.32 -12.27 -10.53
N ASP A 15 -6.33 -11.34 -11.49
CA ASP A 15 -6.10 -9.92 -11.24
C ASP A 15 -7.22 -9.32 -10.38
N GLU A 16 -8.48 -9.70 -10.61
CA GLU A 16 -9.63 -9.26 -9.81
C GLU A 16 -9.55 -9.78 -8.36
N VAL A 17 -9.25 -11.08 -8.18
CA VAL A 17 -9.09 -11.68 -6.84
C VAL A 17 -7.88 -11.08 -6.12
N ALA A 18 -6.76 -10.86 -6.82
CA ALA A 18 -5.59 -10.19 -6.28
C ALA A 18 -5.90 -8.75 -5.85
N ALA A 19 -6.59 -7.99 -6.69
CA ALA A 19 -7.00 -6.62 -6.38
C ALA A 19 -7.93 -6.57 -5.16
N HIS A 20 -8.90 -7.49 -5.09
CA HIS A 20 -9.81 -7.58 -3.96
C HIS A 20 -9.09 -7.95 -2.66
N LEU A 21 -8.18 -8.92 -2.71
CA LEU A 21 -7.35 -9.30 -1.56
C LEU A 21 -6.43 -8.16 -1.13
N GLY A 22 -5.85 -7.43 -2.09
CA GLY A 22 -5.04 -6.24 -1.84
C GLY A 22 -5.83 -5.15 -1.14
N ASP A 23 -7.06 -4.88 -1.59
CA ASP A 23 -7.96 -3.89 -0.96
C ASP A 23 -8.32 -4.30 0.47
N LEU A 24 -8.74 -5.55 0.69
CA LEU A 24 -9.07 -6.05 2.03
C LEU A 24 -7.84 -5.98 2.97
N SER A 25 -6.65 -6.28 2.46
CA SER A 25 -5.39 -6.18 3.21
C SER A 25 -5.03 -4.73 3.55
N LEU A 26 -5.28 -3.79 2.63
CA LEU A 26 -5.13 -2.36 2.89
C LEU A 26 -6.10 -1.88 3.99
N ARG A 27 -7.35 -2.34 3.96
CA ARG A 27 -8.34 -2.04 5.01
C ARG A 27 -7.94 -2.64 6.37
N ALA A 28 -7.39 -3.86 6.37
CA ALA A 28 -6.90 -4.50 7.61
C ALA A 28 -5.69 -3.77 8.17
N SER A 29 -4.77 -3.34 7.31
CA SER A 29 -3.63 -2.49 7.66
C SER A 29 -4.08 -1.26 8.44
N VAL A 30 -5.04 -0.51 7.87
CA VAL A 30 -5.66 0.66 8.48
C VAL A 30 -6.31 0.34 9.83
N LEU A 31 -7.11 -0.74 9.91
CA LEU A 31 -7.78 -1.16 11.14
C LEU A 31 -6.84 -1.63 12.25
N ALA A 32 -5.75 -2.32 11.91
CA ALA A 32 -4.74 -2.83 12.84
C ALA A 32 -3.88 -1.71 13.45
N GLY A 33 -4.25 -0.46 13.21
CA GLY A 33 -3.61 0.69 13.81
C GLY A 33 -2.45 1.22 13.00
N LEU A 34 -2.33 0.91 11.68
CA LEU A 34 -1.62 1.79 10.74
C LEU A 34 -2.34 3.14 10.66
N ARG A 35 -2.10 3.95 11.69
CA ARG A 35 -2.12 5.39 11.58
C ARG A 35 -0.96 5.72 10.64
N LEU A 36 -1.25 5.85 9.35
CA LEU A 36 -0.40 6.69 8.49
C LEU A 36 -0.15 7.95 9.33
N ASP A 37 1.09 8.21 9.72
CA ASP A 37 1.41 9.32 10.62
C ASP A 37 1.25 10.59 9.79
N ASP A 38 0.01 11.02 9.74
CA ASP A 38 -0.54 12.06 8.86
C ASP A 38 -0.71 13.38 9.64
N GLY A 39 -0.23 13.46 10.89
CA GLY A 39 -0.55 14.54 11.81
C GLY A 39 -1.90 14.33 12.50
N TYR A 40 -1.85 13.98 13.78
CA TYR A 40 -2.83 14.15 14.87
C TYR A 40 -4.27 13.62 14.86
N ARG A 41 -4.90 13.15 13.78
CA ARG A 41 -6.13 12.31 13.84
C ARG A 41 -6.51 11.80 12.45
N PHE A 42 -6.25 10.52 12.19
CA PHE A 42 -6.59 9.90 10.91
C PHE A 42 -8.09 9.57 10.83
N CYS A 43 -8.76 10.12 9.82
CA CYS A 43 -9.99 9.56 9.27
C CYS A 43 -9.61 8.82 7.98
N PRO A 44 -9.58 7.48 7.98
CA PRO A 44 -9.44 6.74 6.74
C PRO A 44 -10.50 7.21 5.75
N ALA A 45 -10.19 7.22 4.44
CA ALA A 45 -11.25 7.48 3.46
C ALA A 45 -12.37 6.47 3.74
N LYS A 46 -13.62 6.93 3.85
CA LYS A 46 -14.74 6.10 4.31
C LYS A 46 -14.83 4.75 3.59
N ALA A 47 -14.43 4.71 2.32
CA ALA A 47 -14.35 3.49 1.50
C ALA A 47 -13.47 2.39 2.10
N PHE A 48 -12.42 2.74 2.87
CA PHE A 48 -11.47 1.81 3.46
C PHE A 48 -11.75 1.51 4.94
N ILE A 49 -12.80 2.09 5.54
CA ILE A 49 -13.23 1.76 6.90
C ILE A 49 -14.24 0.62 6.80
N PRO A 50 -13.88 -0.61 7.17
CA PRO A 50 -14.86 -1.69 7.15
C PRO A 50 -15.81 -1.56 8.33
N HIS A 51 -17.08 -1.91 8.11
CA HIS A 51 -18.14 -1.79 9.12
C HIS A 51 -17.95 -2.73 10.33
N SER A 52 -17.15 -3.80 10.19
CA SER A 52 -16.85 -4.75 11.27
C SER A 52 -15.47 -5.40 11.07
N PRO A 53 -14.57 -5.36 12.08
CA PRO A 53 -13.29 -6.06 12.03
C PRO A 53 -13.43 -7.58 11.86
N HIS A 54 -14.48 -8.19 12.42
CA HIS A 54 -14.76 -9.62 12.28
C HIS A 54 -15.15 -10.00 10.85
N HIS A 55 -15.98 -9.18 10.21
CA HIS A 55 -16.38 -9.42 8.81
C HIS A 55 -15.18 -9.24 7.88
N LEU A 56 -14.40 -8.16 8.05
CA LEU A 56 -13.18 -7.96 7.27
C LEU A 56 -12.23 -9.16 7.36
N TRP A 57 -12.06 -9.71 8.57
CA TRP A 57 -11.19 -10.85 8.76
C TRP A 57 -11.74 -12.14 8.12
N SER A 58 -13.06 -12.34 8.17
CA SER A 58 -13.72 -13.42 7.45
C SER A 58 -13.52 -13.29 5.93
N ASP A 59 -13.69 -12.08 5.40
CA ASP A 59 -13.52 -11.77 3.98
C ASP A 59 -12.07 -12.00 3.54
N ILE A 60 -11.09 -11.52 4.30
CA ILE A 60 -9.66 -11.77 4.04
C ILE A 60 -9.38 -13.27 3.98
N ARG A 61 -9.86 -14.05 4.95
CA ARG A 61 -9.63 -15.51 4.94
C ARG A 61 -10.27 -16.19 3.73
N LYS A 62 -11.49 -15.78 3.38
CA LYS A 62 -12.22 -16.32 2.23
C LYS A 62 -11.48 -16.00 0.93
N THR A 63 -11.20 -14.73 0.66
CA THR A 63 -10.49 -14.29 -0.55
C THR A 63 -9.06 -14.85 -0.61
N TRP A 64 -8.38 -14.99 0.52
CA TRP A 64 -7.08 -15.66 0.60
C TRP A 64 -7.14 -17.13 0.19
N SER A 65 -8.18 -17.86 0.64
CA SER A 65 -8.42 -19.24 0.24
C SER A 65 -8.74 -19.35 -1.26
N GLU A 66 -9.54 -18.42 -1.78
CA GLU A 66 -9.88 -18.35 -3.22
C GLU A 66 -8.62 -18.07 -4.06
N TYR A 67 -7.82 -17.08 -3.67
CA TYR A 67 -6.55 -16.74 -4.33
C TYR A 67 -5.59 -17.93 -4.36
N LYS A 68 -5.46 -18.68 -3.25
CA LYS A 68 -4.64 -19.90 -3.19
C LYS A 68 -5.16 -21.02 -4.05
N SER A 69 -6.47 -21.28 -4.04
CA SER A 69 -7.07 -22.29 -4.91
C SER A 69 -6.80 -21.94 -6.37
N LEU A 70 -7.01 -20.68 -6.75
CA LEU A 70 -6.77 -20.21 -8.11
C LEU A 70 -5.33 -20.42 -8.56
N LEU A 71 -4.34 -20.07 -7.72
CA LEU A 71 -2.93 -20.31 -8.03
C LEU A 71 -2.61 -21.80 -8.19
N ARG A 72 -3.15 -22.66 -7.32
CA ARG A 72 -2.98 -24.12 -7.41
C ARG A 72 -3.60 -24.66 -8.71
N ASP A 73 -4.84 -24.26 -8.99
CA ASP A 73 -5.62 -24.77 -10.12
C ASP A 73 -5.03 -24.27 -11.45
N LEU A 74 -4.52 -23.04 -11.50
CA LEU A 74 -3.74 -22.51 -12.63
C LEU A 74 -2.44 -23.28 -12.83
N ASN A 75 -1.65 -23.48 -11.77
CA ASN A 75 -0.39 -24.22 -11.88
C ASN A 75 -0.63 -25.66 -12.37
N GLN A 76 -1.64 -26.34 -11.84
CA GLN A 76 -2.03 -27.67 -12.32
C GLN A 76 -2.44 -27.65 -13.79
N TYR A 77 -3.23 -26.65 -14.21
CA TYR A 77 -3.62 -26.51 -15.61
C TYR A 77 -2.41 -26.28 -16.52
N PHE A 78 -1.50 -25.36 -16.20
CA PHE A 78 -0.29 -25.10 -16.99
C PHE A 78 0.64 -26.31 -17.05
N LEU A 79 0.78 -27.03 -15.93
CA LEU A 79 1.57 -28.25 -15.90
C LEU A 79 0.98 -29.32 -16.84
N CYS A 80 -0.34 -29.54 -16.79
CA CYS A 80 -1.02 -30.52 -17.64
C CYS A 80 -1.04 -30.14 -19.12
N GLU A 81 -1.21 -28.85 -19.44
CA GLU A 81 -1.48 -28.39 -20.80
C GLU A 81 -0.23 -27.93 -21.57
N THR A 82 0.79 -27.43 -20.86
CA THR A 82 2.00 -26.87 -21.49
C THR A 82 3.28 -27.48 -20.95
N GLY A 83 3.23 -28.32 -19.91
CA GLY A 83 4.43 -28.86 -19.24
C GLY A 83 5.23 -27.79 -18.51
N ILE A 84 4.67 -26.60 -18.32
CA ILE A 84 5.34 -25.47 -17.67
C ILE A 84 4.87 -25.45 -16.21
N LEU A 85 5.83 -25.51 -15.30
CA LEU A 85 5.57 -25.27 -13.88
C LEU A 85 5.52 -23.76 -13.65
N VAL A 86 4.35 -23.24 -13.25
CA VAL A 86 4.24 -21.85 -12.80
C VAL A 86 4.55 -21.86 -11.31
N GLN A 87 5.72 -21.36 -10.92
CA GLN A 87 6.01 -21.13 -9.51
C GLN A 87 5.25 -19.88 -9.07
N PRO A 88 4.25 -20.00 -8.18
CA PRO A 88 3.61 -18.82 -7.62
C PRO A 88 4.65 -17.99 -6.88
N ILE A 89 4.51 -16.67 -6.94
CA ILE A 89 5.24 -15.76 -6.03
C ILE A 89 4.95 -16.26 -4.61
N ASP A 90 6.00 -16.50 -3.82
CA ASP A 90 5.91 -17.13 -2.50
C ASP A 90 5.20 -16.20 -1.51
N ILE A 91 3.88 -16.16 -1.61
CA ILE A 91 2.99 -15.50 -0.67
C ILE A 91 2.77 -16.53 0.43
N SER A 92 3.29 -16.22 1.63
CA SER A 92 3.42 -17.14 2.76
C SER A 92 2.26 -18.14 2.88
N ASN A 93 2.57 -19.39 3.23
CA ASN A 93 1.54 -20.42 3.40
C ASN A 93 0.52 -20.13 4.53
N ARG A 94 0.73 -19.08 5.32
CA ARG A 94 -0.17 -18.68 6.41
C ARG A 94 -0.82 -17.32 6.08
N PRO A 95 -2.12 -17.14 6.37
CA PRO A 95 -2.70 -15.80 6.35
C PRO A 95 -1.93 -14.89 7.33
N PRO A 96 -1.76 -13.59 7.03
CA PRO A 96 -1.11 -12.65 7.93
C PRO A 96 -1.78 -12.65 9.30
N ARG A 97 -1.05 -12.49 10.40
CA ARG A 97 -1.71 -12.39 11.72
C ARG A 97 -2.46 -11.07 11.82
N GLN A 98 -3.60 -11.06 12.53
CA GLN A 98 -4.47 -9.87 12.66
C GLN A 98 -3.74 -8.61 13.18
N SER A 99 -2.65 -8.76 13.93
CA SER A 99 -1.84 -7.66 14.47
C SER A 99 -0.68 -7.23 13.57
N ASP A 100 -0.38 -7.96 12.50
CA ASP A 100 0.82 -7.77 11.68
C ASP A 100 0.55 -6.83 10.51
N HIS A 101 0.50 -5.55 10.83
CA HIS A 101 0.18 -4.48 9.91
C HIS A 101 1.22 -4.32 8.78
N LEU A 102 2.49 -4.67 9.03
CA LEU A 102 3.53 -4.67 8.00
C LEU A 102 3.27 -5.77 6.97
N GLN A 103 2.90 -6.98 7.39
CA GLN A 103 2.55 -8.06 6.46
C GLN A 103 1.35 -7.71 5.59
N PHE A 104 0.30 -7.09 6.16
CA PHE A 104 -0.86 -6.66 5.37
C PHE A 104 -0.51 -5.57 4.37
N ALA A 105 0.29 -4.58 4.78
CA ALA A 105 0.68 -3.50 3.89
C ALA A 105 1.63 -3.98 2.77
N LEU A 106 2.54 -4.90 3.08
CA LEU A 106 3.40 -5.56 2.11
C LEU A 106 2.57 -6.35 1.08
N LEU A 107 1.61 -7.13 1.57
CA LEU A 107 0.70 -7.90 0.72
C LEU A 107 -0.13 -6.97 -0.19
N ALA A 108 -0.69 -5.91 0.36
CA ALA A 108 -1.45 -4.94 -0.40
C ALA A 108 -0.61 -4.28 -1.50
N ALA A 109 0.61 -3.83 -1.19
CA ALA A 109 1.51 -3.20 -2.17
C ALA A 109 1.95 -4.18 -3.27
N SER A 110 2.15 -5.46 -2.92
CA SER A 110 2.52 -6.51 -3.86
C SER A 110 1.38 -6.86 -4.84
N LEU A 111 0.13 -6.85 -4.36
CA LEU A 111 -1.05 -7.16 -5.16
C LEU A 111 -1.58 -5.95 -5.93
N LEU A 112 -1.32 -4.74 -5.45
CA LEU A 112 -1.78 -3.48 -6.02
C LEU A 112 -0.59 -2.59 -6.41
N ALA A 113 0.22 -3.07 -7.36
CA ALA A 113 1.48 -2.44 -7.76
C ALA A 113 1.32 -0.96 -8.22
N GLU A 114 0.18 -0.60 -8.80
CA GLU A 114 -0.11 0.76 -9.28
C GLU A 114 -0.86 1.61 -8.25
N ASN A 115 -1.25 1.04 -7.10
CA ASN A 115 -2.05 1.74 -6.10
C ASN A 115 -1.16 2.48 -5.10
N VAL A 116 -1.20 3.82 -5.19
CA VAL A 116 -0.48 4.73 -4.29
C VAL A 116 -0.82 4.53 -2.80
N HIS A 117 -2.07 4.18 -2.47
CA HIS A 117 -2.49 3.98 -1.09
C HIS A 117 -1.83 2.76 -0.46
N ALA A 118 -1.67 1.68 -1.23
CA ALA A 118 -1.00 0.47 -0.78
C ALA A 118 0.49 0.74 -0.48
N HIS A 119 1.17 1.50 -1.33
CA HIS A 119 2.57 1.86 -1.14
C HIS A 119 2.78 2.87 0.00
N CYS A 120 1.87 3.83 0.18
CA CYS A 120 1.87 4.72 1.34
C CYS A 120 1.65 3.94 2.65
N ALA A 121 0.74 2.96 2.67
CA ALA A 121 0.50 2.10 3.83
C ALA A 121 1.73 1.26 4.18
N LEU A 122 2.42 0.70 3.18
CA LEU A 122 3.68 -0.03 3.37
C LEU A 122 4.78 0.89 3.91
N SER A 123 4.94 2.08 3.34
CA SER A 123 5.91 3.07 3.80
C SER A 123 5.69 3.43 5.27
N ALA A 124 4.46 3.76 5.67
CA ALA A 124 4.15 4.04 7.07
C ALA A 124 4.45 2.85 7.98
N ALA A 125 4.07 1.63 7.57
CA ALA A 125 4.37 0.42 8.34
C ALA A 125 5.86 0.21 8.57
N LEU A 126 6.67 0.51 7.55
CA LEU A 126 8.12 0.45 7.63
C LEU A 126 8.70 1.52 8.57
N ILE A 127 8.23 2.77 8.53
CA ILE A 127 8.64 3.83 9.47
C ILE A 127 8.38 3.38 10.92
N ARG A 128 7.16 2.89 11.20
CA ARG A 128 6.73 2.44 12.53
C ARG A 128 7.52 1.25 13.05
N SER A 129 7.98 0.40 12.14
CA SER A 129 8.83 -0.75 12.46
C SER A 129 10.31 -0.37 12.59
N GLY A 130 10.67 0.92 12.51
CA GLY A 130 12.05 1.39 12.62
C GLY A 130 12.88 1.20 11.34
N HIS A 131 12.22 1.12 10.18
CA HIS A 131 12.86 0.90 8.87
C HIS A 131 12.64 2.06 7.87
N PRO A 132 13.00 3.32 8.22
CA PRO A 132 12.72 4.48 7.37
C PRO A 132 13.48 4.46 6.02
N LYS A 133 14.65 3.81 5.95
CA LYS A 133 15.38 3.63 4.68
C LYS A 133 14.59 2.74 3.69
N ALA A 134 13.99 1.66 4.18
CA ALA A 134 13.16 0.79 3.36
C ALA A 134 11.87 1.52 2.93
N ALA A 135 11.29 2.31 3.83
CA ALA A 135 10.14 3.18 3.51
C ALA A 135 10.45 4.14 2.36
N LYS A 136 11.64 4.77 2.37
CA LYS A 136 12.14 5.61 1.27
C LYS A 136 12.23 4.85 -0.04
N SER A 137 12.84 3.66 -0.04
CA SER A 137 12.98 2.83 -1.25
C SER A 137 11.63 2.50 -1.87
N VAL A 138 10.64 2.11 -1.06
CA VAL A 138 9.28 1.76 -1.53
C VAL A 138 8.63 2.94 -2.26
N LEU A 139 8.61 4.13 -1.66
CA LEU A 139 7.95 5.29 -2.27
C LEU A 139 8.73 5.85 -3.46
N TRP A 140 10.05 5.84 -3.40
CA TRP A 140 10.90 6.30 -4.50
C TRP A 140 10.75 5.41 -5.74
N GLU A 141 10.75 4.08 -5.55
CA GLU A 141 10.52 3.14 -6.64
C GLU A 141 9.13 3.31 -7.24
N PHE A 142 8.09 3.42 -6.39
CA PHE A 142 6.72 3.67 -6.85
C PHE A 142 6.62 4.96 -7.67
N ASN A 143 7.22 6.06 -7.20
CA ASN A 143 7.22 7.35 -7.89
C ASN A 143 7.93 7.29 -9.25
N ASN A 144 9.03 6.55 -9.36
CA ASN A 144 9.80 6.42 -10.59
C ASN A 144 9.14 5.56 -11.67
N ARG A 145 8.16 4.73 -11.31
CA ARG A 145 7.37 3.97 -12.28
C ARG A 145 6.42 4.84 -13.11
N GLY A 146 6.19 6.09 -12.69
CA GLY A 146 5.47 7.08 -13.50
C GLY A 146 3.98 6.80 -13.67
N PHE A 147 3.37 6.06 -12.74
CA PHE A 147 1.93 5.78 -12.77
C PHE A 147 1.11 7.07 -12.70
N GLU A 148 0.08 7.18 -13.54
CA GLU A 148 -0.83 8.32 -13.50
C GLU A 148 -1.59 8.37 -12.17
N GLN A 149 -1.59 9.55 -11.54
CA GLN A 149 -2.22 9.76 -10.25
C GLN A 149 -3.05 11.04 -10.27
N SER A 150 -4.20 11.01 -9.60
CA SER A 150 -4.96 12.23 -9.28
C SER A 150 -4.14 13.16 -8.38
N SER A 151 -4.43 14.46 -8.37
CA SER A 151 -3.63 15.39 -7.54
C SER A 151 -3.77 15.08 -6.05
N ASN A 152 -4.95 14.60 -5.59
CA ASN A 152 -5.14 14.09 -4.23
C ASN A 152 -4.23 12.88 -3.89
N ALA A 153 -4.03 11.97 -4.84
CA ALA A 153 -3.12 10.83 -4.68
C ALA A 153 -1.65 11.30 -4.63
N ARG A 154 -1.25 12.22 -5.50
CA ARG A 154 0.10 12.82 -5.50
C ARG A 154 0.38 13.62 -4.23
N SER A 155 -0.60 14.41 -3.77
CA SER A 155 -0.52 15.13 -2.50
C SER A 155 -0.25 14.17 -1.35
N ARG A 156 -0.96 13.03 -1.30
CA ARG A 156 -0.72 11.98 -0.30
C ARG A 156 0.67 11.35 -0.41
N LEU A 157 1.11 11.02 -1.62
CA LEU A 157 2.44 10.47 -1.87
C LEU A 157 3.52 11.43 -1.33
N ASN A 158 3.42 12.71 -1.67
CA ASN A 158 4.33 13.75 -1.22
C ASN A 158 4.31 13.94 0.31
N ARG A 159 3.15 13.84 0.97
CA ARG A 159 3.10 13.83 2.45
C ARG A 159 3.83 12.63 3.05
N ASN A 160 3.68 11.45 2.46
CA ASN A 160 4.38 10.26 2.95
C ASN A 160 5.89 10.34 2.68
N MET A 161 6.31 10.93 1.56
CA MET A 161 7.73 11.25 1.29
C MET A 161 8.29 12.25 2.30
N SER A 162 7.50 13.26 2.69
CA SER A 162 7.86 14.20 3.77
C SER A 162 8.09 13.50 5.10
N ALA A 163 7.16 12.62 5.51
CA ALA A 163 7.28 11.86 6.75
C ALA A 163 8.49 10.90 6.75
N VAL A 164 8.79 10.28 5.60
CA VAL A 164 10.00 9.48 5.42
C VAL A 164 11.26 10.34 5.59
N ALA A 165 11.33 11.49 4.92
CA ALA A 165 12.49 12.38 5.00
C ALA A 165 12.72 12.89 6.44
N ASP A 166 11.65 13.25 7.14
CA ASP A 166 11.69 13.62 8.54
C ASP A 166 12.21 12.47 9.43
N SER A 167 11.68 11.25 9.25
CA SER A 167 12.15 10.07 10.00
C SER A 167 13.63 9.70 9.75
N LEU A 168 14.24 10.25 8.70
CA LEU A 168 15.65 10.11 8.38
C LEU A 168 16.50 11.30 8.89
N GLY A 169 15.89 12.32 9.50
CA GLY A 169 16.54 13.55 9.94
C GLY A 169 16.81 14.55 8.81
N ASN A 170 16.26 14.34 7.61
CA ASN A 170 16.47 15.19 6.45
C ASN A 170 15.42 16.30 6.39
N VAL A 171 15.53 17.29 7.27
CA VAL A 171 14.53 18.37 7.45
C VAL A 171 14.24 19.13 6.15
N ASP A 172 15.26 19.50 5.37
CA ASP A 172 15.06 20.24 4.12
C ASP A 172 14.31 19.40 3.06
N GLU A 173 14.60 18.10 2.98
CA GLU A 173 13.91 17.16 2.09
C GLU A 173 12.45 16.99 2.54
N ALA A 174 12.19 16.95 3.85
CA ALA A 174 10.84 16.92 4.40
C ALA A 174 10.04 18.17 4.00
N ILE A 175 10.60 19.37 4.19
CA ILE A 175 9.95 20.62 3.80
C ILE A 175 9.68 20.66 2.29
N HIS A 176 10.63 20.20 1.48
CA HIS A 176 10.46 20.15 0.02
C HIS A 176 9.22 19.32 -0.36
N TYR A 177 9.12 18.09 0.13
CA TYR A 177 7.99 17.21 -0.16
C TYR A 177 6.67 17.73 0.44
N ALA A 178 6.69 18.33 1.63
CA ALA A 178 5.50 18.93 2.22
C ALA A 178 4.96 20.11 1.38
N ARG A 179 5.85 20.93 0.79
CA ARG A 179 5.45 21.99 -0.15
C ARG A 179 4.79 21.41 -1.40
N LEU A 180 5.39 20.38 -1.99
CA LEU A 180 4.80 19.70 -3.15
C LEU A 180 3.41 19.14 -2.82
N ALA A 181 3.21 18.59 -1.62
CA ALA A 181 1.91 18.11 -1.18
C ALA A 181 0.84 19.20 -1.16
N VAL A 182 1.19 20.40 -0.69
CA VAL A 182 0.29 21.57 -0.67
C VAL A 182 0.04 22.09 -2.09
N THR A 183 1.05 22.09 -2.96
CA THR A 183 0.89 22.50 -4.37
C THR A 183 -0.09 21.58 -5.11
N GLU A 184 -0.02 20.27 -4.88
CA GLU A 184 -0.92 19.30 -5.52
C GLU A 184 -2.38 19.40 -5.04
N SER A 185 -2.60 19.71 -3.76
CA SER A 185 -3.94 19.87 -3.19
C SER A 185 -3.97 21.02 -2.17
N PRO A 186 -4.11 22.28 -2.61
CA PRO A 186 -4.01 23.45 -1.74
C PRO A 186 -5.05 23.49 -0.64
N GLU A 187 -6.25 22.98 -0.89
CA GLU A 187 -7.37 22.88 0.05
C GLU A 187 -7.22 21.75 1.07
N ASN A 188 -6.27 20.84 0.86
CA ASN A 188 -6.05 19.71 1.75
C ASN A 188 -5.38 20.17 3.05
N GLN A 189 -6.18 20.23 4.13
CA GLN A 189 -5.73 20.63 5.46
C GLN A 189 -4.57 19.79 5.96
N LEU A 190 -4.52 18.50 5.60
CA LEU A 190 -3.47 17.60 6.04
C LEU A 190 -2.14 17.88 5.34
N ALA A 191 -2.16 18.33 4.08
CA ALA A 191 -0.95 18.76 3.39
C ALA A 191 -0.35 20.01 4.03
N ARG A 192 -1.21 20.97 4.43
CA ARG A 192 -0.78 22.17 5.14
C ARG A 192 -0.21 21.84 6.52
N ALA A 193 -0.83 20.91 7.26
CA ALA A 193 -0.34 20.47 8.56
C ALA A 193 1.07 19.87 8.47
N SER A 194 1.30 18.96 7.51
CA SER A 194 2.63 18.38 7.26
C SER A 194 3.70 19.45 6.96
N LEU A 195 3.34 20.51 6.23
CA LEU A 195 4.25 21.62 5.96
C LEU A 195 4.57 22.43 7.23
N THR A 196 3.56 22.73 8.04
CA THR A 196 3.75 23.44 9.31
C THR A 196 4.66 22.66 10.25
N GLU A 197 4.48 21.35 10.37
CA GLU A 197 5.31 20.47 11.20
C GLU A 197 6.77 20.44 10.73
N ALA A 198 6.99 20.23 9.42
CA ALA A 198 8.33 20.21 8.85
C ALA A 198 9.06 21.56 9.01
N LEU A 199 8.33 22.68 8.94
CA LEU A 199 8.89 24.01 9.20
C LEU A 199 9.24 24.21 10.68
N ALA A 200 8.39 23.77 11.60
CA ALA A 200 8.65 23.85 13.04
C ALA A 200 9.89 23.04 13.44
N GLN A 201 10.11 21.87 12.85
CA GLN A 201 11.31 21.07 13.09
C GLN A 201 12.59 21.80 12.71
N ARG A 202 12.57 22.57 11.61
CA ARG A 202 13.73 23.38 11.21
C ARG A 202 14.10 24.43 12.25
N GLU A 203 13.12 25.05 12.90
CA GLU A 203 13.35 26.03 13.96
C GLU A 203 14.00 25.39 15.19
N VAL A 204 13.59 24.17 15.55
CA VAL A 204 14.20 23.39 16.65
C VAL A 204 15.65 23.04 16.34
N HIS A 205 15.98 22.66 15.11
CA HIS A 205 17.35 22.30 14.71
C HIS A 205 18.29 23.50 14.52
N ALA A 206 17.75 24.72 14.46
CA ALA A 206 18.53 25.94 14.32
C ALA A 206 18.93 26.58 15.67
N GLN A 207 18.38 26.07 16.79
CA GLN A 207 18.69 26.47 18.17
C GLN A 207 19.75 25.55 18.77
#